data_AF-A0A2E2SVP0-F1
#
_entry.id   AF-A0A2E2SVP0-F1
#
_cell.length_a   1.000
_cell.length_b   1.000
_cell.length_c   1.000
_cell.angle_alpha   90.00
_cell.angle_beta   90.00
_cell.angle_gamma   90.00
#
_symmetry.space_group_name_H-M   'P 1'
#
loop_
_entity.id
_entity.type
_entity.pdbx_description
1 polymer ?
#
loop_
_entity_poly.entity_id
_entity_poly.type
_entity_poly.pdbx_seq_one_letter_code
_entity_poly.pdbx_strand_id
1 'polypeptide(L)'
;MKKIFLTLLCFCSMTIFSQNTETLELLFHWNDETIAGTTAYNNAYNEIWGLVINEREFAVIGSTAGTHIFDVTDAQNSIQVQFIPGGAVGVSIIHRDYHDRNGFLYAVSDEGNSSLQIIDIKNLPEEATIVYDSNELIKTCHNIFIDEKIDIMYACNVRTATSSWNSTSLAIFNIENPLNPVHLLDFEVPGTSSGVHDMWVKNDTAFLNNGGDGLYVVDFSNLESPQILGSLTDYPDKGYNHSGWPTSDMNSYVLADENWGYDLKVLDISSLSDINVQSTLSSEIHENSIAHNPLIKGNYLYVSSYHDGLQVYNIIDPENPFKVASFSTYLLDDHDSYRGAWGVYPFLPSGNILVSDMQYGLYVLKGIGFETVDQSELKLSKISIHPNPSSGLVKIETPSNETLSEVCIYNMKGEQVYQKQFNEPIQTMDLGYLGKGLYLLKAMGNNIVFHQKIIIK
;
A
#
# COMPACT_ATOMS: atom_id res chain seq x y z
N MET A 1 -47.05 -49.88 -31.01
CA MET A 1 -45.87 -49.74 -30.13
C MET A 1 -45.25 -48.37 -30.35
N LYS A 2 -45.59 -47.37 -29.53
CA LYS A 2 -44.92 -46.06 -29.53
C LYS A 2 -43.99 -46.03 -28.32
N LYS A 3 -42.68 -45.94 -28.54
CA LYS A 3 -41.66 -45.83 -27.49
C LYS A 3 -41.56 -44.36 -27.09
N ILE A 4 -41.82 -44.05 -25.83
CA ILE A 4 -41.60 -42.73 -25.22
C ILE A 4 -40.18 -42.77 -24.63
N PHE A 5 -39.31 -41.90 -25.12
CA PHE A 5 -37.99 -41.65 -24.52
C PHE A 5 -38.17 -40.61 -23.40
N LEU A 6 -37.85 -41.00 -22.17
CA LEU A 6 -37.85 -40.12 -21.01
C LEU A 6 -36.41 -39.65 -20.80
N THR A 7 -36.12 -38.39 -21.11
CA THR A 7 -34.81 -37.78 -20.86
C THR A 7 -34.78 -37.28 -19.42
N LEU A 8 -33.90 -37.87 -18.61
CA LEU A 8 -33.67 -37.47 -17.21
C LEU A 8 -32.75 -36.24 -17.21
N LEU A 9 -33.27 -35.05 -16.88
CA LEU A 9 -32.44 -33.88 -16.65
C LEU A 9 -31.82 -33.99 -15.25
N CYS A 10 -30.49 -34.14 -15.22
CA CYS A 10 -29.70 -34.07 -13.99
C CYS A 10 -29.49 -32.58 -13.65
N PHE A 11 -30.15 -32.09 -12.60
CA PHE A 11 -29.90 -30.75 -12.06
C PHE A 11 -28.60 -30.81 -11.23
N CYS A 12 -27.49 -30.35 -11.81
CA CYS A 12 -26.27 -30.05 -11.07
C CYS A 12 -26.48 -28.70 -10.37
N SER A 13 -26.59 -28.69 -9.05
CA SER A 13 -26.63 -27.46 -8.27
C SER A 13 -25.25 -26.80 -8.29
N MET A 14 -25.06 -25.79 -9.15
CA MET A 14 -23.91 -24.90 -9.04
C MET A 14 -24.15 -23.96 -7.86
N THR A 15 -23.37 -24.12 -6.79
CA THR A 15 -23.25 -23.10 -5.74
C THR A 15 -22.43 -21.96 -6.32
N ILE A 16 -23.11 -20.88 -6.73
CA ILE A 16 -22.46 -19.62 -7.09
C ILE A 16 -22.11 -18.93 -5.78
N PHE A 17 -20.83 -18.85 -5.44
CA PHE A 17 -20.36 -17.93 -4.41
C PHE A 17 -20.36 -16.53 -5.02
N SER A 18 -21.28 -15.67 -4.55
CA SER A 18 -21.21 -14.24 -4.83
C SER A 18 -20.03 -13.68 -4.04
N GLN A 19 -18.98 -13.22 -4.73
CA GLN A 19 -17.97 -12.37 -4.11
C GLN A 19 -18.59 -10.99 -3.95
N ASN A 20 -18.93 -10.60 -2.73
CA ASN A 20 -19.43 -9.26 -2.46
C ASN A 20 -18.23 -8.32 -2.35
N THR A 21 -18.00 -7.49 -3.37
CA THR A 21 -17.06 -6.36 -3.27
C THR A 21 -17.64 -5.32 -2.32
N GLU A 22 -16.89 -4.95 -1.28
CA GLU A 22 -17.31 -3.94 -0.31
C GLU A 22 -16.95 -2.53 -0.82
N THR A 23 -17.87 -1.57 -0.69
CA THR A 23 -17.54 -0.16 -0.88
C THR A 23 -16.94 0.37 0.41
N LEU A 24 -15.74 0.95 0.35
CA LEU A 24 -15.06 1.49 1.53
C LEU A 24 -15.83 2.66 2.15
N GLU A 25 -15.66 2.85 3.46
CA GLU A 25 -16.26 3.96 4.20
C GLU A 25 -15.40 5.22 4.06
N LEU A 26 -16.02 6.33 3.61
CA LEU A 26 -15.39 7.65 3.60
C LEU A 26 -15.37 8.24 5.00
N LEU A 27 -14.19 8.58 5.51
CA LEU A 27 -14.02 9.23 6.82
C LEU A 27 -13.87 10.75 6.67
N PHE A 28 -13.15 11.19 5.66
CA PHE A 28 -12.92 12.61 5.40
C PHE A 28 -12.61 12.89 3.93
N HIS A 29 -12.98 14.09 3.50
CA HIS A 29 -12.72 14.59 2.16
C HIS A 29 -12.37 16.07 2.21
N TRP A 30 -11.34 16.48 1.45
CA TRP A 30 -10.94 17.87 1.32
C TRP A 30 -10.66 18.23 -0.14
N ASN A 31 -11.20 19.38 -0.54
CA ASN A 31 -10.96 20.04 -1.81
C ASN A 31 -10.96 21.57 -1.59
N ASP A 32 -9.96 22.26 -2.12
CA ASP A 32 -9.87 23.72 -2.20
C ASP A 32 -10.06 24.19 -3.66
N GLU A 33 -11.26 24.66 -3.97
CA GLU A 33 -11.63 25.17 -5.31
C GLU A 33 -10.84 26.42 -5.74
N THR A 34 -10.07 27.04 -4.84
CA THR A 34 -9.23 28.20 -5.18
C THR A 34 -7.91 27.81 -5.84
N ILE A 35 -7.52 26.54 -5.74
CA ILE A 35 -6.32 26.00 -6.38
C ILE A 35 -6.61 25.75 -7.86
N ALA A 36 -5.92 26.47 -8.74
CA ALA A 36 -6.13 26.33 -10.18
C ALA A 36 -5.59 24.99 -10.69
N GLY A 37 -6.43 24.25 -11.40
CA GLY A 37 -6.02 23.04 -12.11
C GLY A 37 -5.07 23.33 -13.27
N THR A 38 -4.30 22.32 -13.68
CA THR A 38 -3.37 22.44 -14.81
C THR A 38 -4.08 22.69 -16.13
N THR A 39 -3.33 23.24 -17.09
CA THR A 39 -3.82 23.37 -18.48
C THR A 39 -3.99 22.01 -19.17
N ALA A 40 -3.18 21.01 -18.79
CA ALA A 40 -3.11 19.72 -19.48
C ALA A 40 -4.28 18.79 -19.13
N TYR A 41 -4.55 18.63 -17.83
CA TYR A 41 -5.52 17.64 -17.33
C TYR A 41 -6.57 18.25 -16.41
N ASN A 42 -6.51 19.57 -16.16
CA ASN A 42 -7.30 20.23 -15.13
C ASN A 42 -7.14 19.55 -13.76
N ASN A 43 -5.96 19.00 -13.48
CA ASN A 43 -5.63 18.46 -12.17
C ASN A 43 -5.15 19.60 -11.27
N ALA A 44 -5.79 19.79 -10.12
CA ALA A 44 -5.33 20.72 -9.10
C ALA A 44 -4.39 20.03 -8.09
N TYR A 45 -4.56 18.71 -7.94
CA TYR A 45 -3.84 17.89 -6.97
C TYR A 45 -3.02 16.80 -7.66
N ASN A 46 -2.00 16.33 -6.94
CA ASN A 46 -1.12 15.24 -7.31
C ASN A 46 -0.56 14.59 -6.05
N GLU A 47 -0.19 13.32 -6.17
CA GLU A 47 0.51 12.53 -5.15
C GLU A 47 -0.20 12.41 -3.80
N ILE A 48 0.13 11.38 -3.03
CA ILE A 48 -0.27 11.24 -1.64
C ILE A 48 0.80 10.46 -0.87
N TRP A 49 1.26 11.05 0.22
CA TRP A 49 2.18 10.39 1.14
C TRP A 49 1.64 10.42 2.56
N GLY A 50 1.91 9.38 3.33
CA GLY A 50 1.55 9.31 4.74
C GLY A 50 2.77 9.43 5.65
N LEU A 51 2.61 10.11 6.78
CA LEU A 51 3.67 10.29 7.78
C LEU A 51 3.18 9.87 9.16
N VAL A 52 4.13 9.46 10.01
CA VAL A 52 3.88 9.27 11.45
C VAL A 52 4.91 10.05 12.23
N ILE A 53 4.47 11.12 12.92
CA ILE A 53 5.34 11.97 13.75
C ILE A 53 4.71 12.07 15.14
N ASN A 54 5.48 11.75 16.18
CA ASN A 54 5.04 11.85 17.58
C ASN A 54 3.70 11.13 17.86
N GLU A 55 3.53 9.90 17.35
CA GLU A 55 2.31 9.08 17.47
C GLU A 55 1.07 9.67 16.75
N ARG A 56 1.26 10.68 15.91
CA ARG A 56 0.22 11.31 15.10
C ARG A 56 0.40 10.94 13.64
N GLU A 57 -0.72 10.82 12.94
CA GLU A 57 -0.75 10.45 11.53
C GLU A 57 -1.02 11.68 10.68
N PHE A 58 -0.28 11.82 9.58
CA PHE A 58 -0.45 12.92 8.65
C PHE A 58 -0.58 12.43 7.21
N ALA A 59 -1.37 13.17 6.43
CA ALA A 59 -1.43 13.05 4.98
C ALA A 59 -0.72 14.23 4.34
N VAL A 60 0.10 13.95 3.35
CA VAL A 60 0.83 14.92 2.53
C VAL A 60 0.30 14.82 1.11
N ILE A 61 -0.43 15.83 0.67
CA ILE A 61 -0.98 15.89 -0.69
C ILE A 61 -0.33 17.05 -1.46
N GLY A 62 0.06 16.79 -2.70
CA GLY A 62 0.60 17.79 -3.60
C GLY A 62 -0.48 18.51 -4.37
N SER A 63 -0.15 19.72 -4.83
CA SER A 63 -1.00 20.54 -5.68
C SER A 63 -0.20 21.39 -6.65
N THR A 64 -0.88 22.06 -7.57
CA THR A 64 -0.25 23.08 -8.43
C THR A 64 0.39 24.22 -7.62
N ALA A 65 0.00 24.41 -6.35
CA ALA A 65 0.53 25.44 -5.46
C ALA A 65 1.68 24.96 -4.55
N GLY A 66 1.73 23.68 -4.19
CA GLY A 66 2.76 23.17 -3.27
C GLY A 66 2.34 21.92 -2.54
N THR A 67 2.80 21.81 -1.29
CA THR A 67 2.60 20.66 -0.41
C THR A 67 1.66 21.02 0.73
N HIS A 68 0.58 20.26 0.88
CA HIS A 68 -0.40 20.42 1.94
C HIS A 68 -0.25 19.27 2.94
N ILE A 69 -0.10 19.59 4.23
CA ILE A 69 0.01 18.58 5.29
C ILE A 69 -1.25 18.64 6.14
N PHE A 70 -1.97 17.53 6.17
CA PHE A 70 -3.15 17.30 6.99
C PHE A 70 -2.80 16.41 8.16
N ASP A 71 -3.31 16.77 9.33
CA ASP A 71 -3.35 15.88 10.47
C ASP A 71 -4.61 15.02 10.37
N VAL A 72 -4.40 13.71 10.26
CA VAL A 72 -5.45 12.71 10.02
C VAL A 72 -5.56 11.72 11.19
N THR A 73 -4.95 12.05 12.33
CA THR A 73 -4.97 11.22 13.54
C THR A 73 -6.40 10.91 14.00
N ASP A 74 -7.26 11.93 13.98
CA ASP A 74 -8.71 11.77 14.05
C ASP A 74 -9.27 12.00 12.65
N ALA A 75 -9.37 10.91 11.88
CA ALA A 75 -9.68 10.96 10.46
C ALA A 75 -10.95 11.79 10.15
N GLN A 76 -12.02 11.66 10.95
CA GLN A 76 -13.27 12.39 10.71
C GLN A 76 -13.15 13.90 10.94
N ASN A 77 -12.20 14.32 11.77
CA ASN A 77 -11.92 15.71 12.10
C ASN A 77 -10.56 16.16 11.54
N SER A 78 -10.15 15.60 10.40
CA SER A 78 -8.88 15.95 9.76
C SER A 78 -8.80 17.44 9.44
N ILE A 79 -7.62 18.03 9.62
CA ILE A 79 -7.38 19.46 9.40
C ILE A 79 -6.04 19.69 8.69
N GLN A 80 -5.99 20.68 7.79
CA GLN A 80 -4.72 21.12 7.23
C GLN A 80 -3.93 21.85 8.32
N VAL A 81 -2.75 21.34 8.68
CA VAL A 81 -1.89 21.91 9.72
C VAL A 81 -0.73 22.72 9.14
N GLN A 82 -0.24 22.36 7.95
CA GLN A 82 0.83 23.10 7.28
C GLN A 82 0.58 23.23 5.78
N PHE A 83 1.18 24.26 5.19
CA PHE A 83 1.29 24.46 3.75
C PHE A 83 2.70 24.94 3.43
N ILE A 84 3.35 24.26 2.48
CA ILE A 84 4.68 24.60 2.00
C ILE A 84 4.55 24.95 0.51
N PRO A 85 4.81 26.19 0.10
CA PRO A 85 4.83 26.56 -1.31
C PRO A 85 5.88 25.73 -2.07
N GLY A 86 5.49 25.18 -3.21
CA GLY A 86 6.42 24.43 -4.06
C GLY A 86 7.48 25.34 -4.67
N GLY A 87 8.68 24.79 -4.94
CA GLY A 87 9.75 25.51 -5.65
C GLY A 87 9.30 26.10 -7.00
N ALA A 88 8.36 25.42 -7.66
CA ALA A 88 7.56 25.97 -8.76
C ALA A 88 6.06 25.84 -8.47
N VAL A 89 5.27 26.81 -8.96
CA VAL A 89 3.81 26.88 -8.76
C VAL A 89 3.08 27.26 -10.05
N GLY A 90 1.82 26.85 -10.15
CA GLY A 90 0.89 27.26 -11.21
C GLY A 90 0.44 26.13 -12.14
N VAL A 91 -0.35 26.50 -13.15
CA VAL A 91 -1.09 25.58 -14.04
C VAL A 91 -0.24 24.71 -14.98
N SER A 92 1.09 24.79 -14.86
CA SER A 92 2.04 23.92 -15.54
C SER A 92 2.57 22.79 -14.65
N ILE A 93 2.27 22.79 -13.35
CA ILE A 93 2.77 21.79 -12.40
C ILE A 93 1.80 20.64 -12.34
N ILE A 94 2.13 19.55 -13.03
CA ILE A 94 1.28 18.37 -13.15
C ILE A 94 1.59 17.45 -11.99
N HIS A 95 2.87 17.22 -11.72
CA HIS A 95 3.36 16.19 -10.79
C HIS A 95 4.29 16.72 -9.70
N ARG A 96 4.16 16.11 -8.52
CA ARG A 96 5.09 16.23 -7.39
C ARG A 96 5.26 14.86 -6.80
N ASP A 97 6.41 14.61 -6.19
CA ASP A 97 6.61 13.37 -5.46
C ASP A 97 7.25 13.61 -4.09
N TYR A 98 6.99 12.70 -3.15
CA TYR A 98 7.36 12.79 -1.76
C TYR A 98 7.91 11.48 -1.21
N HIS A 99 8.94 11.59 -0.37
CA HIS A 99 9.34 10.51 0.50
C HIS A 99 9.94 11.10 1.79
N ASP A 100 9.67 10.50 2.94
CA ASP A 100 10.24 10.97 4.21
C ASP A 100 11.36 10.08 4.73
N ARG A 101 12.24 10.66 5.53
CA ARG A 101 13.29 9.96 6.26
C ARG A 101 13.76 10.77 7.46
N ASN A 102 13.83 10.13 8.63
CA ASN A 102 14.37 10.71 9.87
C ASN A 102 13.73 12.07 10.28
N GLY A 103 12.43 12.22 10.02
CA GLY A 103 11.71 13.46 10.30
C GLY A 103 12.01 14.60 9.31
N PHE A 104 12.45 14.25 8.10
CA PHE A 104 12.54 15.17 6.97
C PHE A 104 11.70 14.65 5.81
N LEU A 105 10.90 15.53 5.22
CA LEU A 105 10.14 15.25 4.00
C LEU A 105 10.93 15.79 2.80
N TYR A 106 11.21 14.93 1.84
CA TYR A 106 11.83 15.27 0.57
C TYR A 106 10.73 15.47 -0.46
N ALA A 107 10.78 16.57 -1.19
CA ALA A 107 9.76 16.95 -2.16
C ALA A 107 10.42 17.35 -3.48
N VAL A 108 9.89 16.82 -4.58
CA VAL A 108 10.31 17.12 -5.95
C VAL A 108 9.11 17.49 -6.83
N SER A 109 9.39 17.96 -8.04
CA SER A 109 8.37 18.21 -9.06
C SER A 109 8.97 17.96 -10.44
N ASP A 110 8.19 17.39 -11.36
CA ASP A 110 8.66 17.07 -12.70
C ASP A 110 8.61 18.29 -13.64
N GLU A 111 7.84 19.32 -13.28
CA GLU A 111 7.68 20.51 -14.10
C GLU A 111 8.20 21.81 -13.47
N GLY A 112 8.30 22.81 -14.33
CA GLY A 112 8.61 24.17 -13.93
C GLY A 112 10.09 24.39 -13.62
N ASN A 113 10.38 25.58 -13.12
CA ASN A 113 11.69 25.92 -12.59
C ASN A 113 11.71 25.61 -11.10
N SER A 114 11.62 24.32 -10.77
CA SER A 114 11.53 23.83 -9.38
C SER A 114 12.91 23.57 -8.78
N SER A 115 12.92 22.90 -7.64
CA SER A 115 14.06 22.51 -6.82
C SER A 115 13.78 21.21 -6.07
N LEU A 116 14.82 20.58 -5.53
CA LEU A 116 14.67 19.68 -4.40
C LEU A 116 14.41 20.52 -3.15
N GLN A 117 13.27 20.28 -2.50
CA GLN A 117 12.95 20.84 -1.20
C GLN A 117 13.07 19.74 -0.14
N ILE A 118 13.76 20.03 0.96
CA ILE A 118 13.82 19.17 2.14
C ILE A 118 13.25 19.95 3.31
N ILE A 119 12.22 19.38 3.93
CA ILE A 119 11.39 20.04 4.94
C ILE A 119 11.58 19.29 6.26
N ASP A 120 12.03 19.98 7.31
CA ASP A 120 12.04 19.42 8.66
C ASP A 120 10.60 19.37 9.19
N ILE A 121 10.13 18.16 9.49
CA ILE A 121 8.77 17.85 9.93
C ILE A 121 8.72 17.28 11.35
N LYS A 122 9.82 17.32 12.11
CA LYS A 122 9.89 16.73 13.47
C LYS A 122 8.94 17.39 14.47
N ASN A 123 8.62 18.65 14.23
CA ASN A 123 7.76 19.48 15.08
C ASN A 123 6.33 19.55 14.54
N LEU A 124 5.90 18.64 13.67
CA LEU A 124 4.49 18.54 13.31
C LEU A 124 3.63 18.17 14.53
N PRO A 125 2.42 18.74 14.66
CA PRO A 125 1.73 19.63 13.68
C PRO A 125 2.16 21.10 13.71
N GLU A 126 2.92 21.54 14.72
CA GLU A 126 3.14 22.96 14.99
C GLU A 126 3.98 23.67 13.91
N GLU A 127 4.97 22.98 13.36
CA GLU A 127 5.91 23.56 12.41
C GLU A 127 6.38 22.54 11.36
N ALA A 128 6.48 23.00 10.11
CA ALA A 128 7.24 22.35 9.06
C ALA A 128 8.06 23.42 8.32
N THR A 129 9.38 23.27 8.32
CA THR A 129 10.30 24.32 7.83
C THR A 129 11.21 23.78 6.75
N ILE A 130 11.27 24.47 5.61
CA ILE A 130 12.23 24.13 4.54
C ILE A 130 13.64 24.39 5.05
N VAL A 131 14.47 23.34 5.07
CA VAL A 131 15.87 23.38 5.51
C VAL A 131 16.87 23.28 4.36
N TYR A 132 16.41 22.83 3.19
CA TYR A 132 17.14 22.83 1.94
C TYR A 132 16.18 23.15 0.79
N ASP A 133 16.56 24.08 -0.08
CA ASP A 133 15.83 24.46 -1.28
C ASP A 133 16.84 24.87 -2.36
N SER A 134 17.13 23.98 -3.29
CA SER A 134 18.10 24.24 -4.34
C SER A 134 17.85 23.42 -5.60
N ASN A 135 18.09 24.04 -6.75
CA ASN A 135 17.99 23.42 -8.06
C ASN A 135 19.33 22.93 -8.62
N GLU A 136 20.42 23.01 -7.84
CA GLU A 136 21.75 22.59 -8.25
C GLU A 136 21.81 21.09 -8.51
N LEU A 137 21.30 20.29 -7.56
CA LEU A 137 21.22 18.83 -7.67
C LEU A 137 20.02 18.36 -8.48
N ILE A 138 18.85 18.94 -8.22
CA ILE A 138 17.59 18.58 -8.84
C ILE A 138 16.80 19.85 -9.08
N LYS A 139 16.63 20.22 -10.34
CA LYS A 139 15.69 21.25 -10.79
C LYS A 139 14.31 20.65 -11.05
N THR A 140 14.26 19.50 -11.72
CA THR A 140 13.04 18.69 -11.82
C THR A 140 13.39 17.23 -11.67
N CYS A 141 12.45 16.44 -11.16
CA CYS A 141 12.56 15.00 -10.98
C CYS A 141 11.14 14.44 -10.98
N HIS A 142 10.98 13.28 -11.60
CA HIS A 142 9.68 12.63 -11.69
C HIS A 142 9.29 12.01 -10.35
N ASN A 143 10.01 10.97 -9.92
CA ASN A 143 9.81 10.31 -8.62
C ASN A 143 11.11 10.16 -7.83
N ILE A 144 10.98 10.02 -6.52
CA ILE A 144 12.05 9.71 -5.57
C ILE A 144 11.69 8.50 -4.71
N PHE A 145 12.71 7.73 -4.35
CA PHE A 145 12.57 6.63 -3.39
C PHE A 145 13.77 6.64 -2.47
N ILE A 146 13.55 6.45 -1.16
CA ILE A 146 14.64 6.47 -0.17
C ILE A 146 14.85 5.07 0.39
N ASP A 147 16.06 4.53 0.21
CA ASP A 147 16.50 3.37 0.96
C ASP A 147 16.86 3.79 2.40
N GLU A 148 15.87 3.67 3.28
CA GLU A 148 15.94 4.16 4.65
C GLU A 148 17.08 3.55 5.48
N LYS A 149 17.56 2.36 5.12
CA LYS A 149 18.59 1.68 5.90
C LYS A 149 19.96 2.32 5.73
N ILE A 150 20.21 2.91 4.57
CA ILE A 150 21.52 3.43 4.16
C ILE A 150 21.51 4.92 3.83
N ASP A 151 20.37 5.59 4.04
CA ASP A 151 20.18 7.02 3.79
C ASP A 151 20.60 7.43 2.35
N ILE A 152 20.16 6.62 1.38
CA ILE A 152 20.35 6.87 -0.05
C ILE A 152 19.00 7.19 -0.69
N MET A 153 18.95 8.30 -1.43
CA MET A 153 17.82 8.70 -2.25
C MET A 153 18.10 8.39 -3.71
N TYR A 154 17.17 7.71 -4.36
CA TYR A 154 17.13 7.47 -5.79
C TYR A 154 16.14 8.45 -6.40
N ALA A 155 16.45 9.03 -7.55
CA ALA A 155 15.64 10.06 -8.20
C ALA A 155 15.52 9.80 -9.71
N CYS A 156 14.30 9.72 -10.20
CA CYS A 156 13.95 9.40 -11.58
C CYS A 156 13.90 10.64 -12.47
N ASN A 157 14.33 10.51 -13.73
CA ASN A 157 14.24 11.55 -14.77
C ASN A 157 14.74 12.93 -14.32
N VAL A 158 15.92 12.98 -13.72
CA VAL A 158 16.44 14.20 -13.10
C VAL A 158 16.97 15.19 -14.14
N ARG A 159 16.52 16.44 -14.02
CA ARG A 159 17.15 17.61 -14.67
C ARG A 159 17.77 18.49 -13.60
N THR A 160 18.99 18.98 -13.84
CA THR A 160 19.71 19.95 -13.01
C THR A 160 19.54 21.39 -13.56
N ALA A 161 20.05 22.38 -12.83
CA ALA A 161 20.08 23.77 -13.32
C ALA A 161 20.83 23.94 -14.66
N THR A 162 21.80 23.07 -14.94
CA THR A 162 22.64 23.14 -16.16
C THR A 162 22.20 22.20 -17.27
N SER A 163 21.36 21.20 -16.96
CA SER A 163 20.77 20.36 -18.00
C SER A 163 19.74 21.19 -18.77
N SER A 164 19.84 21.16 -20.10
CA SER A 164 18.86 21.78 -21.00
C SER A 164 17.55 20.98 -20.94
N TRP A 165 17.13 20.36 -22.04
CA TRP A 165 15.97 19.46 -22.06
C TRP A 165 16.32 17.98 -21.82
N ASN A 166 17.60 17.66 -21.62
CA ASN A 166 18.04 16.30 -21.33
C ASN A 166 17.87 16.00 -19.84
N SER A 167 17.31 14.84 -19.51
CA SER A 167 17.28 14.28 -18.16
C SER A 167 18.28 13.13 -18.04
N THR A 168 18.78 12.91 -16.83
CA THR A 168 19.38 11.64 -16.41
C THR A 168 18.25 10.68 -16.04
N SER A 169 18.30 9.44 -16.52
CA SER A 169 17.26 8.43 -16.24
C SER A 169 17.11 8.15 -14.74
N LEU A 170 18.22 7.91 -14.04
CA LEU A 170 18.24 7.73 -12.58
C LEU A 170 19.47 8.44 -11.98
N ALA A 171 19.28 9.28 -10.97
CA ALA A 171 20.36 9.87 -10.19
C ALA A 171 20.28 9.41 -8.73
N ILE A 172 21.43 9.16 -8.10
CA ILE A 172 21.54 8.62 -6.75
C ILE A 172 22.26 9.64 -5.86
N PHE A 173 21.71 9.89 -4.67
CA PHE A 173 22.21 10.86 -3.72
C PHE A 173 22.37 10.25 -2.33
N ASN A 174 23.47 10.57 -1.64
CA ASN A 174 23.58 10.39 -0.20
C ASN A 174 22.81 11.51 0.49
N ILE A 175 21.94 11.14 1.43
CA ILE A 175 21.10 12.05 2.20
C ILE A 175 21.26 11.85 3.73
N GLU A 176 22.36 11.25 4.18
CA GLU A 176 22.71 11.11 5.61
C GLU A 176 22.68 12.48 6.32
N ASN A 177 23.14 13.53 5.63
CA ASN A 177 22.93 14.90 6.06
C ASN A 177 21.87 15.58 5.16
N PRO A 178 20.62 15.76 5.63
CA PRO A 178 19.56 16.39 4.84
C PRO A 178 19.82 17.88 4.52
N LEU A 179 20.75 18.53 5.22
CA LEU A 179 21.13 19.91 4.92
C LEU A 179 22.17 20.02 3.81
N ASN A 180 22.82 18.90 3.46
CA ASN A 180 23.85 18.83 2.45
C ASN A 180 23.80 17.47 1.73
N PRO A 181 22.74 17.21 0.95
CA PRO A 181 22.67 16.04 0.08
C PRO A 181 23.83 16.03 -0.92
N VAL A 182 24.34 14.84 -1.24
CA VAL A 182 25.53 14.66 -2.09
C VAL A 182 25.21 13.73 -3.25
N HIS A 183 25.38 14.19 -4.49
CA HIS A 183 25.28 13.33 -5.68
C HIS A 183 26.36 12.25 -5.68
N LEU A 184 25.97 11.02 -6.02
CA LEU A 184 26.84 9.85 -6.05
C LEU A 184 27.00 9.26 -7.45
N LEU A 185 25.89 9.12 -8.20
CA LEU A 185 25.87 8.42 -9.47
C LEU A 185 24.75 8.94 -10.37
N ASP A 186 25.04 9.10 -11.65
CA ASP A 186 24.05 9.12 -12.73
C ASP A 186 24.06 7.75 -13.41
N PHE A 187 22.88 7.15 -13.56
CA PHE A 187 22.71 5.82 -14.13
C PHE A 187 21.69 5.84 -15.27
N GLU A 188 22.09 5.21 -16.38
CA GLU A 188 21.26 4.95 -17.54
C GLU A 188 21.12 3.44 -17.68
N VAL A 189 19.89 2.96 -17.90
CA VAL A 189 19.65 1.54 -18.14
C VAL A 189 20.27 1.17 -19.51
N PRO A 190 21.26 0.26 -19.58
CA PRO A 190 21.94 -0.04 -20.84
C PRO A 190 20.99 -0.59 -21.90
N GLY A 191 21.05 -0.01 -23.11
CA GLY A 191 20.30 -0.49 -24.27
C GLY A 191 18.82 -0.07 -24.31
N THR A 192 18.39 0.83 -23.42
CA THR A 192 17.03 1.37 -23.39
C THR A 192 16.97 2.76 -24.00
N SER A 193 15.76 3.27 -24.21
CA SER A 193 15.52 4.61 -24.75
C SER A 193 14.60 5.46 -23.87
N SER A 194 13.84 4.82 -22.99
CA SER A 194 13.03 5.42 -21.94
C SER A 194 13.90 5.69 -20.71
N GLY A 195 13.55 6.73 -19.97
CA GLY A 195 14.06 6.94 -18.62
C GLY A 195 13.24 6.17 -17.58
N VAL A 196 13.83 5.91 -16.41
CA VAL A 196 13.12 5.30 -15.28
C VAL A 196 12.03 6.25 -14.84
N HIS A 197 10.79 5.78 -14.83
CA HIS A 197 9.63 6.56 -14.46
C HIS A 197 9.42 6.53 -12.94
N ASP A 198 9.34 5.32 -12.41
CA ASP A 198 9.17 5.02 -10.99
C ASP A 198 10.06 3.86 -10.56
N MET A 199 10.17 3.67 -9.24
CA MET A 199 11.01 2.61 -8.68
C MET A 199 10.59 2.19 -7.27
N TRP A 200 11.03 0.99 -6.91
CA TRP A 200 11.03 0.53 -5.53
C TRP A 200 12.42 0.00 -5.18
N VAL A 201 12.93 0.35 -3.99
CA VAL A 201 14.30 -0.01 -3.58
C VAL A 201 14.31 -0.67 -2.20
N LYS A 202 15.16 -1.69 -2.02
CA LYS A 202 15.43 -2.28 -0.71
C LYS A 202 16.84 -2.80 -0.59
N ASN A 203 17.59 -2.24 0.35
CA ASN A 203 19.00 -2.55 0.60
C ASN A 203 19.77 -2.55 -0.73
N ASP A 204 19.94 -1.40 -1.37
CA ASP A 204 20.69 -1.18 -2.63
C ASP A 204 20.18 -1.85 -3.92
N THR A 205 19.24 -2.80 -3.84
CA THR A 205 18.61 -3.40 -5.02
C THR A 205 17.33 -2.66 -5.40
N ALA A 206 17.27 -2.15 -6.63
CA ALA A 206 16.16 -1.36 -7.15
C ALA A 206 15.41 -2.10 -8.27
N PHE A 207 14.08 -2.05 -8.21
CA PHE A 207 13.17 -2.40 -9.29
C PHE A 207 12.83 -1.09 -10.02
N LEU A 208 13.16 -1.01 -11.30
CA LEU A 208 13.07 0.20 -12.12
C LEU A 208 11.97 0.02 -13.16
N ASN A 209 10.88 0.78 -13.04
CA ASN A 209 9.79 0.84 -14.01
C ASN A 209 10.21 1.78 -15.13
N ASN A 210 10.77 1.21 -16.21
CA ASN A 210 11.49 1.94 -17.24
C ASN A 210 10.63 2.24 -18.47
N GLY A 211 9.40 2.72 -18.25
CA GLY A 211 8.48 3.13 -19.30
C GLY A 211 8.29 2.08 -20.39
N GLY A 212 8.44 2.48 -21.65
CA GLY A 212 8.23 1.59 -22.80
C GLY A 212 9.23 0.43 -22.93
N ASP A 213 10.34 0.46 -22.19
CA ASP A 213 11.37 -0.58 -22.27
C ASP A 213 11.09 -1.77 -21.34
N GLY A 214 10.26 -1.60 -20.29
CA GLY A 214 9.84 -2.67 -19.39
C GLY A 214 10.38 -2.52 -17.97
N LEU A 215 10.53 -3.65 -17.27
CA LEU A 215 11.03 -3.69 -15.88
C LEU A 215 12.50 -4.12 -15.86
N TYR A 216 13.32 -3.45 -15.05
CA TYR A 216 14.71 -3.82 -14.82
C TYR A 216 15.00 -3.90 -13.33
N VAL A 217 15.75 -4.90 -12.90
CA VAL A 217 16.18 -5.04 -11.50
C VAL A 217 17.69 -4.87 -11.44
N VAL A 218 18.14 -3.89 -10.66
CA VAL A 218 19.54 -3.43 -10.65
C VAL A 218 20.08 -3.40 -9.22
N ASP A 219 21.25 -3.99 -9.04
CA ASP A 219 22.05 -3.95 -7.81
C ASP A 219 22.99 -2.73 -7.83
N PHE A 220 22.83 -1.85 -6.84
CA PHE A 220 23.65 -0.66 -6.62
C PHE A 220 24.61 -0.77 -5.43
N SER A 221 24.85 -1.97 -4.89
CA SER A 221 25.81 -2.20 -3.80
C SER A 221 27.23 -1.73 -4.13
N ASN A 222 27.59 -1.73 -5.42
CA ASN A 222 28.79 -1.09 -5.95
C ASN A 222 28.43 -0.02 -6.99
N LEU A 223 28.41 1.24 -6.58
CA LEU A 223 28.07 2.38 -7.45
C LEU A 223 29.04 2.61 -8.61
N GLU A 224 30.27 2.09 -8.56
CA GLU A 224 31.21 2.17 -9.69
C GLU A 224 30.87 1.19 -10.82
N SER A 225 30.07 0.16 -10.52
CA SER A 225 29.71 -0.88 -11.48
C SER A 225 28.36 -1.51 -11.12
N PRO A 226 27.23 -0.78 -11.24
CA PRO A 226 25.89 -1.34 -11.02
C PRO A 226 25.64 -2.57 -11.89
N GLN A 227 24.92 -3.56 -11.38
CA GLN A 227 24.68 -4.84 -12.08
C GLN A 227 23.19 -5.05 -12.34
N ILE A 228 22.82 -5.35 -13.58
CA ILE A 228 21.45 -5.80 -13.89
C ILE A 228 21.32 -7.25 -13.44
N LEU A 229 20.42 -7.48 -12.48
CA LEU A 229 20.12 -8.81 -11.94
C LEU A 229 19.02 -9.51 -12.76
N GLY A 230 18.14 -8.73 -13.37
CA GLY A 230 16.96 -9.24 -14.07
C GLY A 230 16.27 -8.18 -14.91
N SER A 231 15.43 -8.63 -15.84
CA SER A 231 14.60 -7.75 -16.65
C SER A 231 13.37 -8.48 -17.18
N LEU A 232 12.27 -7.76 -17.35
CA LEU A 232 11.08 -8.23 -18.05
C LEU A 232 10.75 -7.20 -19.15
N THR A 233 11.07 -7.54 -20.41
CA THR A 233 10.98 -6.62 -21.55
C THR A 233 9.94 -7.04 -22.60
N ASP A 234 9.33 -8.21 -22.43
CA ASP A 234 8.26 -8.75 -23.28
C ASP A 234 7.24 -9.46 -22.39
N TYR A 235 5.98 -9.05 -22.48
CA TYR A 235 4.87 -9.53 -21.64
C TYR A 235 3.52 -9.12 -22.23
N PRO A 236 2.41 -9.78 -21.85
CA PRO A 236 1.06 -9.39 -22.28
C PRO A 236 0.76 -7.94 -21.93
N ASP A 237 0.09 -7.22 -22.83
CA ASP A 237 -0.27 -5.81 -22.66
C ASP A 237 0.91 -4.92 -22.23
N LYS A 238 2.08 -5.16 -22.84
CA LYS A 238 3.24 -4.29 -22.67
C LYS A 238 2.94 -2.90 -23.23
N GLY A 239 3.04 -1.90 -22.36
CA GLY A 239 2.87 -0.50 -22.67
C GLY A 239 3.96 0.34 -22.01
N TYR A 240 3.53 1.41 -21.36
CA TYR A 240 4.38 2.29 -20.57
C TYR A 240 4.43 1.79 -19.13
N ASN A 241 5.42 0.94 -18.81
CA ASN A 241 5.64 0.43 -17.46
C ASN A 241 5.89 1.61 -16.51
N HIS A 242 4.85 1.96 -15.76
CA HIS A 242 4.73 3.22 -15.05
C HIS A 242 5.23 3.10 -13.63
N SER A 243 4.72 2.12 -12.89
CA SER A 243 5.05 1.87 -11.48
C SER A 243 4.78 0.43 -11.09
N GLY A 244 5.28 0.04 -9.91
CA GLY A 244 5.04 -1.28 -9.39
C GLY A 244 5.55 -1.47 -7.97
N TRP A 245 5.08 -2.53 -7.32
CA TRP A 245 5.40 -2.78 -5.92
C TRP A 245 5.56 -4.27 -5.61
N PRO A 246 6.58 -4.67 -4.84
CA PRO A 246 6.78 -6.07 -4.45
C PRO A 246 5.97 -6.48 -3.23
N THR A 247 5.68 -7.78 -3.11
CA THR A 247 5.29 -8.39 -1.85
C THR A 247 6.45 -8.37 -0.87
N SER A 248 6.17 -8.35 0.44
CA SER A 248 7.21 -8.22 1.48
C SER A 248 8.22 -9.36 1.48
N ASP A 249 7.81 -10.54 1.01
CA ASP A 249 8.64 -11.75 0.87
C ASP A 249 9.48 -11.78 -0.41
N MET A 250 9.33 -10.78 -1.29
CA MET A 250 10.02 -10.65 -2.58
C MET A 250 9.78 -11.84 -3.53
N ASN A 251 8.61 -12.48 -3.45
CA ASN A 251 8.23 -13.54 -4.38
C ASN A 251 7.35 -13.03 -5.53
N SER A 252 6.58 -11.95 -5.30
CA SER A 252 5.75 -11.35 -6.33
C SER A 252 6.00 -9.86 -6.47
N TYR A 253 5.78 -9.35 -7.67
CA TYR A 253 5.80 -7.92 -7.98
C TYR A 253 4.58 -7.60 -8.83
N VAL A 254 3.86 -6.54 -8.50
CA VAL A 254 2.71 -6.10 -9.30
C VAL A 254 3.12 -4.82 -10.02
N LEU A 255 3.03 -4.80 -11.36
CA LEU A 255 3.29 -3.62 -12.16
C LEU A 255 2.03 -3.10 -12.85
N ALA A 256 2.02 -1.78 -13.07
CA ALA A 256 1.03 -1.07 -13.86
C ALA A 256 1.69 -0.50 -15.12
N ASP A 257 1.06 -0.77 -16.27
CA ASP A 257 1.32 0.00 -17.49
C ASP A 257 0.24 1.08 -17.59
N GLU A 258 0.63 2.35 -17.65
CA GLU A 258 -0.30 3.48 -17.65
C GLU A 258 -0.91 3.70 -19.04
N ASN A 259 -1.67 2.70 -19.50
CA ASN A 259 -2.29 2.66 -20.81
C ASN A 259 -3.78 2.34 -20.69
N TRP A 260 -4.55 2.92 -21.60
CA TRP A 260 -5.99 2.70 -21.71
C TRP A 260 -6.30 1.22 -21.95
N GLY A 261 -7.01 0.61 -20.99
CA GLY A 261 -7.50 -0.77 -21.09
C GLY A 261 -6.46 -1.84 -20.83
N TYR A 262 -5.30 -1.49 -20.28
CA TYR A 262 -4.25 -2.46 -19.99
C TYR A 262 -4.39 -2.98 -18.57
N ASP A 263 -4.29 -4.30 -18.42
CA ASP A 263 -4.32 -4.94 -17.11
C ASP A 263 -3.02 -4.68 -16.34
N LEU A 264 -3.11 -4.71 -15.01
CA LEU A 264 -1.99 -4.93 -14.10
C LEU A 264 -1.40 -6.33 -14.31
N LYS A 265 -0.09 -6.49 -14.10
CA LYS A 265 0.58 -7.79 -14.21
C LYS A 265 1.08 -8.20 -12.83
N VAL A 266 0.70 -9.39 -12.38
CA VAL A 266 1.28 -10.03 -11.20
C VAL A 266 2.43 -10.91 -11.66
N LEU A 267 3.63 -10.57 -11.24
CA LEU A 267 4.87 -11.25 -11.64
C LEU A 267 5.34 -12.21 -10.57
N ASP A 268 5.94 -13.32 -10.99
CA ASP A 268 6.86 -14.11 -10.16
C ASP A 268 8.25 -13.47 -10.23
N ILE A 269 8.78 -13.09 -9.07
CA ILE A 269 10.14 -12.55 -8.92
C ILE A 269 11.00 -13.39 -7.95
N SER A 270 10.57 -14.60 -7.62
CA SER A 270 11.33 -15.54 -6.77
C SER A 270 12.72 -15.87 -7.34
N SER A 271 12.89 -15.69 -8.65
CA SER A 271 14.17 -15.70 -9.36
C SER A 271 14.27 -14.51 -10.31
N LEU A 272 15.14 -13.53 -9.99
CA LEU A 272 15.32 -12.32 -10.81
C LEU A 272 15.85 -12.61 -12.22
N SER A 273 16.53 -13.74 -12.43
CA SER A 273 16.97 -14.14 -13.77
C SER A 273 15.86 -14.75 -14.63
N ASP A 274 14.66 -14.99 -14.07
CA ASP A 274 13.53 -15.64 -14.73
C ASP A 274 12.20 -15.04 -14.27
N ILE A 275 12.07 -13.72 -14.42
CA ILE A 275 10.83 -12.99 -14.10
C ILE A 275 9.77 -13.36 -15.14
N ASN A 276 8.58 -13.74 -14.69
CA ASN A 276 7.48 -14.11 -15.57
C ASN A 276 6.13 -13.61 -15.02
N VAL A 277 5.15 -13.44 -15.92
CA VAL A 277 3.79 -13.04 -15.55
C VAL A 277 3.01 -14.27 -15.10
N GLN A 278 2.50 -14.25 -13.88
CA GLN A 278 1.65 -15.32 -13.30
C GLN A 278 0.17 -15.10 -13.62
N SER A 279 -0.30 -13.86 -13.49
CA SER A 279 -1.69 -13.48 -13.77
C SER A 279 -1.79 -12.00 -14.17
N THR A 280 -2.96 -11.61 -14.67
CA THR A 280 -3.32 -10.22 -14.94
C THR A 280 -4.57 -9.82 -14.17
N LEU A 281 -4.72 -8.51 -13.94
CA LEU A 281 -5.74 -7.92 -13.07
C LEU A 281 -6.27 -6.63 -13.69
N SER A 282 -7.59 -6.44 -13.69
CA SER A 282 -8.20 -5.17 -14.06
C SER A 282 -9.20 -4.70 -13.01
N SER A 283 -9.69 -3.48 -13.17
CA SER A 283 -10.81 -2.99 -12.37
C SER A 283 -12.15 -3.61 -12.79
N GLU A 284 -12.25 -4.30 -13.92
CA GLU A 284 -13.52 -4.86 -14.43
C GLU A 284 -14.67 -3.84 -14.54
N ILE A 285 -14.38 -2.53 -14.50
CA ILE A 285 -15.39 -1.45 -14.57
C ILE A 285 -15.62 -1.02 -16.01
N HIS A 286 -14.54 -0.76 -16.76
CA HIS A 286 -14.61 -0.32 -18.15
C HIS A 286 -13.47 -0.91 -19.00
N GLU A 287 -13.70 -1.05 -20.31
CA GLU A 287 -12.68 -1.60 -21.23
C GLU A 287 -11.45 -0.70 -21.41
N ASN A 288 -11.60 0.58 -21.08
CA ASN A 288 -10.54 1.60 -21.14
C ASN A 288 -10.09 2.04 -19.74
N SER A 289 -10.34 1.24 -18.71
CA SER A 289 -9.81 1.50 -17.37
C SER A 289 -8.28 1.59 -17.37
N ILE A 290 -7.72 2.46 -16.54
CA ILE A 290 -6.27 2.67 -16.42
C ILE A 290 -5.87 2.48 -14.96
N ALA A 291 -5.01 1.51 -14.69
CA ALA A 291 -4.34 1.41 -13.40
C ALA A 291 -3.16 2.37 -13.36
N HIS A 292 -2.97 3.06 -12.23
CA HIS A 292 -1.91 4.04 -12.06
C HIS A 292 -0.86 3.54 -11.06
N ASN A 293 -1.10 3.63 -9.75
CA ASN A 293 -0.13 3.24 -8.72
C ASN A 293 -0.60 2.04 -7.89
N PRO A 294 0.02 0.85 -8.07
CA PRO A 294 -0.17 -0.28 -7.19
C PRO A 294 0.74 -0.18 -5.96
N LEU A 295 0.18 -0.37 -4.76
CA LEU A 295 0.92 -0.52 -3.51
C LEU A 295 0.46 -1.77 -2.76
N ILE A 296 1.40 -2.53 -2.17
CA ILE A 296 1.08 -3.76 -1.44
C ILE A 296 1.32 -3.60 0.06
N LYS A 297 0.30 -3.91 0.87
CA LYS A 297 0.39 -4.01 2.33
C LYS A 297 -0.16 -5.36 2.79
N GLY A 298 0.73 -6.23 3.25
CA GLY A 298 0.38 -7.60 3.62
C GLY A 298 -0.09 -8.39 2.39
N ASN A 299 -1.30 -8.96 2.46
CA ASN A 299 -1.88 -9.74 1.37
C ASN A 299 -2.77 -8.93 0.44
N TYR A 300 -2.74 -7.60 0.54
CA TYR A 300 -3.64 -6.71 -0.19
C TYR A 300 -2.86 -5.77 -1.09
N LEU A 301 -3.36 -5.68 -2.32
CA LEU A 301 -2.95 -4.73 -3.34
C LEU A 301 -3.96 -3.58 -3.37
N TYR A 302 -3.47 -2.35 -3.24
CA TYR A 302 -4.24 -1.12 -3.33
C TYR A 302 -3.81 -0.40 -4.60
N VAL A 303 -4.76 -0.02 -5.44
CA VAL A 303 -4.47 0.56 -6.75
C VAL A 303 -5.28 1.83 -6.92
N SER A 304 -4.61 2.96 -7.14
CA SER A 304 -5.27 4.14 -7.71
C SER A 304 -5.51 3.89 -9.20
N SER A 305 -6.74 4.08 -9.66
CA SER A 305 -7.17 3.68 -11.01
C SER A 305 -7.96 4.78 -11.72
N TYR A 306 -7.48 6.03 -11.68
CA TYR A 306 -8.10 7.15 -12.38
C TYR A 306 -9.62 7.21 -12.16
N HIS A 307 -10.42 7.09 -13.22
CA HIS A 307 -11.88 7.15 -13.21
C HIS A 307 -12.51 6.08 -12.30
N ASP A 308 -11.85 4.93 -12.15
CA ASP A 308 -12.33 3.83 -11.33
C ASP A 308 -12.11 4.07 -9.83
N GLY A 309 -11.36 5.11 -9.46
CA GLY A 309 -11.04 5.43 -8.07
C GLY A 309 -10.04 4.44 -7.47
N LEU A 310 -10.21 4.13 -6.17
CA LEU A 310 -9.41 3.13 -5.47
C LEU A 310 -9.98 1.73 -5.70
N GLN A 311 -9.11 0.80 -6.12
CA GLN A 311 -9.41 -0.63 -6.21
C GLN A 311 -8.52 -1.41 -5.22
N VAL A 312 -9.10 -2.38 -4.51
CA VAL A 312 -8.38 -3.21 -3.54
C VAL A 312 -8.59 -4.69 -3.83
N TYR A 313 -7.49 -5.42 -3.92
CA TYR A 313 -7.47 -6.85 -4.26
C TYR A 313 -6.80 -7.65 -3.16
N ASN A 314 -7.30 -8.85 -2.90
CA ASN A 314 -6.55 -9.87 -2.19
C ASN A 314 -5.63 -10.60 -3.18
N ILE A 315 -4.35 -10.66 -2.84
CA ILE A 315 -3.29 -11.24 -3.66
C ILE A 315 -2.55 -12.38 -2.94
N ILE A 316 -3.19 -13.02 -1.95
CA ILE A 316 -2.58 -14.16 -1.22
C ILE A 316 -2.24 -15.33 -2.15
N ASP A 317 -3.06 -15.52 -3.18
CA ASP A 317 -2.80 -16.42 -4.31
C ASP A 317 -2.50 -15.55 -5.53
N PRO A 318 -1.23 -15.39 -5.92
CA PRO A 318 -0.85 -14.51 -7.03
C PRO A 318 -1.29 -15.05 -8.40
N GLU A 319 -1.68 -16.33 -8.52
CA GLU A 319 -2.27 -16.87 -9.74
C GLU A 319 -3.76 -16.51 -9.88
N ASN A 320 -4.45 -16.27 -8.76
CA ASN A 320 -5.90 -16.00 -8.72
C ASN A 320 -6.25 -14.83 -7.78
N PRO A 321 -5.68 -13.63 -8.00
CA PRO A 321 -6.03 -12.46 -7.22
C PRO A 321 -7.49 -12.05 -7.49
N PHE A 322 -8.16 -11.47 -6.50
CA PHE A 322 -9.56 -11.08 -6.62
C PHE A 322 -9.87 -9.80 -5.85
N LYS A 323 -10.83 -9.02 -6.36
CA LYS A 323 -11.23 -7.75 -5.77
C LYS A 323 -11.97 -7.97 -4.45
N VAL A 324 -11.61 -7.19 -3.43
CA VAL A 324 -12.26 -7.22 -2.11
C VAL A 324 -12.97 -5.93 -1.76
N ALA A 325 -12.46 -4.80 -2.23
CA ALA A 325 -13.07 -3.51 -1.95
C ALA A 325 -12.79 -2.50 -3.06
N SER A 326 -13.60 -1.45 -3.10
CA SER A 326 -13.36 -0.29 -3.97
C SER A 326 -13.95 0.99 -3.38
N PHE A 327 -13.50 2.13 -3.92
CA PHE A 327 -14.08 3.43 -3.64
C PHE A 327 -13.94 4.34 -4.85
N SER A 328 -15.05 4.86 -5.37
CA SER A 328 -15.04 5.84 -6.47
C SER A 328 -14.75 7.23 -5.91
N THR A 329 -13.66 7.87 -6.39
CA THR A 329 -13.34 9.27 -6.09
C THR A 329 -13.80 10.22 -7.20
N TYR A 330 -14.13 9.67 -8.37
CA TYR A 330 -14.51 10.42 -9.55
C TYR A 330 -15.94 10.09 -9.95
N LEU A 331 -16.82 11.10 -9.88
CA LEU A 331 -18.27 10.91 -9.98
C LEU A 331 -18.82 11.04 -11.41
N LEU A 332 -17.99 11.46 -12.36
CA LEU A 332 -18.40 11.59 -13.76
C LEU A 332 -18.07 10.30 -14.51
N ASP A 333 -19.02 9.82 -15.30
CA ASP A 333 -18.84 8.68 -16.19
C ASP A 333 -18.37 9.18 -17.57
N ASP A 334 -17.22 9.87 -17.57
CA ASP A 334 -16.50 10.27 -18.77
C ASP A 334 -15.12 9.61 -18.76
N HIS A 335 -14.87 8.66 -19.69
CA HIS A 335 -13.57 8.00 -19.85
C HIS A 335 -12.66 8.80 -20.79
N ASP A 336 -12.59 10.11 -20.57
CA ASP A 336 -11.88 11.07 -21.41
C ASP A 336 -10.73 11.73 -20.62
N SER A 337 -9.49 11.65 -21.15
CA SER A 337 -8.28 12.18 -20.49
C SER A 337 -7.89 11.45 -19.20
N TYR A 338 -6.93 11.99 -18.43
CA TYR A 338 -6.48 11.40 -17.16
C TYR A 338 -7.16 12.14 -16.00
N ARG A 339 -8.06 11.44 -15.28
CA ARG A 339 -8.89 12.03 -14.22
C ARG A 339 -9.20 11.01 -13.13
N GLY A 340 -9.45 11.50 -11.91
CA GLY A 340 -9.82 10.66 -10.78
C GLY A 340 -8.66 10.32 -9.85
N ALA A 341 -8.70 9.13 -9.22
CA ALA A 341 -7.70 8.71 -8.23
C ALA A 341 -6.33 8.54 -8.88
N TRP A 342 -5.36 9.30 -8.39
CA TRP A 342 -4.01 9.32 -8.93
C TRP A 342 -3.00 8.67 -7.97
N GLY A 343 -3.04 9.05 -6.69
CA GLY A 343 -2.22 8.45 -5.63
C GLY A 343 -3.04 7.64 -4.64
N VAL A 344 -2.42 6.65 -4.01
CA VAL A 344 -2.95 5.92 -2.85
C VAL A 344 -1.84 5.71 -1.83
N TYR A 345 -2.15 5.75 -0.53
CA TYR A 345 -1.21 5.40 0.54
C TYR A 345 -1.93 4.58 1.63
N PRO A 346 -1.66 3.25 1.73
CA PRO A 346 -2.34 2.37 2.68
C PRO A 346 -1.56 2.14 3.98
N PHE A 347 -0.39 2.78 4.18
CA PHE A 347 0.57 2.37 5.23
C PHE A 347 0.39 3.03 6.60
N LEU A 348 -0.65 3.85 6.80
CA LEU A 348 -0.92 4.44 8.11
C LEU A 348 -1.13 3.35 9.20
N PRO A 349 -0.56 3.54 10.41
CA PRO A 349 -0.79 2.65 11.56
C PRO A 349 -2.25 2.37 11.91
N SER A 350 -3.14 3.35 11.77
CA SER A 350 -4.60 3.23 11.97
C SER A 350 -5.26 2.27 11.00
N GLY A 351 -4.57 1.94 9.90
CA GLY A 351 -5.13 1.18 8.79
C GLY A 351 -5.93 2.03 7.82
N ASN A 352 -6.15 3.32 8.09
CA ASN A 352 -6.79 4.23 7.15
C ASN A 352 -5.99 4.33 5.85
N ILE A 353 -6.70 4.56 4.76
CA ILE A 353 -6.15 4.66 3.43
C ILE A 353 -6.30 6.09 2.97
N LEU A 354 -5.20 6.69 2.53
CA LEU A 354 -5.21 8.00 1.90
C LEU A 354 -5.31 7.82 0.39
N VAL A 355 -6.09 8.65 -0.27
CA VAL A 355 -6.19 8.69 -1.73
C VAL A 355 -6.16 10.15 -2.18
N SER A 356 -5.35 10.45 -3.19
CA SER A 356 -5.42 11.74 -3.88
C SER A 356 -6.13 11.60 -5.21
N ASP A 357 -7.12 12.45 -5.42
CA ASP A 357 -7.82 12.59 -6.68
C ASP A 357 -7.34 13.86 -7.40
N MET A 358 -7.04 13.74 -8.70
CA MET A 358 -6.52 14.83 -9.52
C MET A 358 -7.39 16.10 -9.47
N GLN A 359 -8.71 15.95 -9.42
CA GLN A 359 -9.67 17.05 -9.47
C GLN A 359 -10.30 17.35 -8.11
N TYR A 360 -10.47 16.32 -7.27
CA TYR A 360 -11.25 16.42 -6.05
C TYR A 360 -10.41 16.34 -4.76
N GLY A 361 -9.08 16.22 -4.85
CA GLY A 361 -8.20 16.40 -3.70
C GLY A 361 -8.13 15.18 -2.79
N LEU A 362 -8.08 15.41 -1.48
CA LEU A 362 -7.77 14.39 -0.48
C LEU A 362 -9.02 13.60 -0.08
N TYR A 363 -8.89 12.28 -0.06
CA TYR A 363 -9.83 11.35 0.57
C TYR A 363 -9.10 10.55 1.66
N VAL A 364 -9.71 10.47 2.84
CA VAL A 364 -9.32 9.56 3.92
C VAL A 364 -10.41 8.52 4.04
N LEU A 365 -10.07 7.28 3.72
CA LEU A 365 -10.96 6.14 3.73
C LEU A 365 -10.63 5.27 4.92
N LYS A 366 -11.66 4.67 5.50
CA LYS A 366 -11.47 3.62 6.49
C LYS A 366 -10.80 2.44 5.79
N GLY A 367 -9.76 1.92 6.42
CA GLY A 367 -9.10 0.71 5.95
C GLY A 367 -10.06 -0.45 5.79
N ILE A 368 -9.73 -1.38 4.89
CA ILE A 368 -10.34 -2.70 4.92
C ILE A 368 -10.09 -3.28 6.31
N GLY A 369 -11.17 -3.64 6.99
CA GLY A 369 -11.11 -4.19 8.33
C GLY A 369 -10.25 -5.45 8.32
N PHE A 370 -9.01 -5.33 8.75
CA PHE A 370 -8.67 -6.15 9.86
C PHE A 370 -9.38 -5.48 11.03
N GLU A 371 -10.25 -6.20 11.71
CA GLU A 371 -10.06 -6.22 13.15
C GLU A 371 -8.58 -6.60 13.35
N THR A 372 -7.65 -5.64 13.27
CA THR A 372 -6.66 -5.57 14.31
C THR A 372 -7.53 -5.54 15.54
N VAL A 373 -7.71 -6.72 16.12
CA VAL A 373 -8.09 -6.83 17.50
C VAL A 373 -7.06 -5.96 18.17
N ASP A 374 -7.44 -4.72 18.39
CA ASP A 374 -6.62 -3.77 19.06
C ASP A 374 -6.27 -4.50 20.36
N GLN A 375 -4.97 -4.71 20.60
CA GLN A 375 -4.57 -5.29 21.87
C GLN A 375 -5.04 -4.37 23.03
N SER A 376 -5.49 -3.14 22.72
CA SER A 376 -6.21 -2.25 23.61
C SER A 376 -7.73 -2.54 23.71
N GLU A 377 -8.43 -3.02 22.67
CA GLU A 377 -9.86 -3.43 22.75
C GLU A 377 -10.08 -4.88 23.25
N LEU A 378 -9.03 -5.71 23.29
CA LEU A 378 -9.05 -6.97 24.08
C LEU A 378 -8.97 -6.76 25.60
N LYS A 379 -9.22 -5.53 26.08
CA LYS A 379 -9.45 -5.23 27.49
C LYS A 379 -10.91 -4.97 27.81
N LEU A 380 -11.87 -5.64 27.16
CA LEU A 380 -13.23 -5.77 27.71
C LEU A 380 -14.00 -7.01 27.21
N SER A 381 -13.45 -8.21 27.39
CA SER A 381 -14.28 -9.38 27.70
C SER A 381 -13.63 -10.20 28.82
N LYS A 382 -14.31 -10.29 29.96
CA LYS A 382 -13.84 -10.87 31.23
C LYS A 382 -13.77 -12.40 31.16
N ILE A 383 -13.07 -12.98 30.17
CA ILE A 383 -12.79 -14.41 30.18
C ILE A 383 -11.57 -14.65 31.05
N SER A 384 -11.75 -15.38 32.16
CA SER A 384 -10.64 -15.73 33.04
C SER A 384 -10.42 -17.23 33.07
N ILE A 385 -9.14 -17.63 33.05
CA ILE A 385 -8.73 -19.03 33.14
C ILE A 385 -7.84 -19.21 34.36
N HIS A 386 -8.30 -20.02 35.31
CA HIS A 386 -7.57 -20.26 36.55
C HIS A 386 -7.87 -21.64 37.17
N PRO A 387 -6.95 -22.20 37.96
CA PRO A 387 -5.57 -21.76 38.11
C PRO A 387 -4.77 -21.98 36.82
N ASN A 388 -3.81 -21.10 36.55
CA ASN A 388 -2.84 -21.28 35.49
C ASN A 388 -1.50 -20.72 35.96
N PRO A 389 -0.48 -21.55 36.27
CA PRO A 389 -0.41 -23.00 36.03
C PRO A 389 -1.41 -23.86 36.83
N SER A 390 -1.81 -25.00 36.28
CA SER A 390 -2.77 -25.96 36.87
C SER A 390 -2.15 -27.34 37.09
N SER A 391 -2.71 -28.11 38.03
CA SER A 391 -2.44 -29.54 38.23
C SER A 391 -3.40 -30.46 37.45
N GLY A 392 -4.16 -29.91 36.51
CA GLY A 392 -5.12 -30.65 35.66
C GLY A 392 -6.53 -30.06 35.68
N LEU A 393 -6.99 -29.47 36.79
CA LEU A 393 -8.31 -28.83 36.83
C LEU A 393 -8.19 -27.34 36.48
N VAL A 394 -8.87 -26.91 35.42
CA VAL A 394 -8.85 -25.53 34.94
C VAL A 394 -10.26 -25.01 34.82
N LYS A 395 -10.55 -23.86 35.44
CA LYS A 395 -11.82 -23.16 35.28
C LYS A 395 -11.71 -22.14 34.16
N ILE A 396 -12.77 -22.05 33.37
CA ILE A 396 -13.03 -20.95 32.46
C ILE A 396 -14.28 -20.22 32.94
N GLU A 397 -14.15 -18.92 33.15
CA GLU A 397 -15.24 -18.04 33.56
C GLU A 397 -15.47 -17.01 32.46
N THR A 398 -16.68 -16.94 31.93
CA THR A 398 -17.12 -15.94 30.95
C THR A 398 -18.08 -14.94 31.59
N PRO A 399 -18.26 -13.75 31.00
CA PRO A 399 -19.35 -12.85 31.36
C PRO A 399 -20.72 -13.57 31.29
N SER A 400 -21.65 -13.21 32.18
CA SER A 400 -22.96 -13.88 32.32
C SER A 400 -23.86 -13.85 31.07
N ASN A 401 -23.52 -13.03 30.08
CA ASN A 401 -24.20 -12.88 28.79
C ASN A 401 -23.50 -13.61 27.64
N GLU A 402 -22.42 -14.36 27.91
CA GLU A 402 -21.63 -15.07 26.88
C GLU A 402 -21.69 -16.58 27.06
N THR A 403 -22.08 -17.28 26.00
CA THR A 403 -22.01 -18.75 25.88
C THR A 403 -20.91 -19.16 24.92
N LEU A 404 -20.07 -20.11 25.31
CA LEU A 404 -19.01 -20.62 24.46
C LEU A 404 -19.55 -21.79 23.62
N SER A 405 -19.64 -21.56 22.31
CA SER A 405 -19.99 -22.59 21.34
C SER A 405 -18.97 -23.72 21.33
N GLU A 406 -17.70 -23.43 21.65
CA GLU A 406 -16.63 -24.42 21.66
C GLU A 406 -15.39 -23.99 22.45
N VAL A 407 -14.74 -24.94 23.12
CA VAL A 407 -13.40 -24.79 23.70
C VAL A 407 -12.53 -25.95 23.27
N CYS A 408 -11.41 -25.62 22.65
CA CYS A 408 -10.39 -26.55 22.17
C CYS A 408 -9.06 -26.30 22.89
N ILE A 409 -8.29 -27.38 23.11
CA ILE A 409 -6.90 -27.28 23.59
C ILE A 409 -6.00 -28.01 22.61
N TYR A 410 -4.90 -27.36 22.26
CA TYR A 410 -3.87 -27.88 21.36
C TYR A 410 -2.56 -28.06 22.11
N ASN A 411 -1.82 -29.12 21.78
CA ASN A 411 -0.44 -29.27 22.24
C ASN A 411 0.52 -28.43 21.38
N MET A 412 1.80 -28.36 21.76
CA MET A 412 2.81 -27.58 21.02
C MET A 412 3.15 -28.11 19.62
N LYS A 413 2.65 -29.29 19.23
CA LYS A 413 2.75 -29.82 17.87
C LYS A 413 1.54 -29.45 17.01
N GLY A 414 0.57 -28.73 17.57
CA GLY A 414 -0.67 -28.35 16.90
C GLY A 414 -1.77 -29.41 16.95
N GLU A 415 -1.57 -30.53 17.66
CA GLU A 415 -2.60 -31.58 17.77
C GLU A 415 -3.65 -31.17 18.79
N GLN A 416 -4.93 -31.31 18.43
CA GLN A 416 -6.06 -31.07 19.33
C GLN A 416 -6.17 -32.19 20.36
N VAL A 417 -6.05 -31.86 21.65
CA VAL A 417 -6.03 -32.80 22.78
C VAL A 417 -7.25 -32.70 23.69
N TYR A 418 -8.09 -31.68 23.49
CA TYR A 418 -9.34 -31.46 24.20
C TYR A 418 -10.32 -30.69 23.30
N GLN A 419 -11.62 -31.00 23.42
CA GLN A 419 -12.71 -30.27 22.77
C GLN A 419 -13.98 -30.42 23.60
N LYS A 420 -14.66 -29.32 23.91
CA LYS A 420 -15.95 -29.34 24.62
C LYS A 420 -16.77 -28.08 24.37
N GLN A 421 -18.09 -28.21 24.37
CA GLN A 421 -19.02 -27.08 24.35
C GLN A 421 -19.42 -26.68 25.78
N PHE A 422 -19.60 -25.39 26.03
CA PHE A 422 -19.96 -24.88 27.35
C PHE A 422 -21.20 -24.00 27.30
N ASN A 423 -22.22 -24.43 28.04
CA ASN A 423 -23.52 -23.75 28.07
C ASN A 423 -23.72 -22.89 29.34
N GLU A 424 -22.72 -22.84 30.23
CA GLU A 424 -22.80 -22.05 31.47
C GLU A 424 -21.63 -21.06 31.56
N PRO A 425 -21.82 -19.90 32.23
CA PRO A 425 -20.78 -18.89 32.37
C PRO A 425 -19.53 -19.34 33.15
N ILE A 426 -19.64 -20.36 34.00
CA ILE A 426 -18.50 -20.90 34.75
C ILE A 426 -18.45 -22.41 34.56
N GLN A 427 -17.35 -22.91 34.03
CA GLN A 427 -17.16 -24.32 33.74
C GLN A 427 -15.76 -24.79 34.15
N THR A 428 -15.67 -26.06 34.57
CA THR A 428 -14.39 -26.68 34.93
C THR A 428 -14.02 -27.75 33.90
N MET A 429 -12.80 -27.65 33.37
CA MET A 429 -12.14 -28.63 32.52
C MET A 429 -11.25 -29.53 33.36
N ASP A 430 -11.37 -30.83 33.17
CA ASP A 430 -10.42 -31.80 33.69
C ASP A 430 -9.43 -32.19 32.58
N LEU A 431 -8.21 -31.74 32.76
CA LEU A 431 -7.04 -31.91 31.90
C LEU A 431 -5.95 -32.72 32.61
N GLY A 432 -6.26 -33.38 33.73
CA GLY A 432 -5.28 -34.15 34.52
C GLY A 432 -4.69 -35.35 33.78
N TYR A 433 -5.31 -35.74 32.65
CA TYR A 433 -4.80 -36.77 31.76
C TYR A 433 -3.73 -36.26 30.77
N LEU A 434 -3.57 -34.95 30.64
CA LEU A 434 -2.54 -34.35 29.79
C LEU A 434 -1.17 -34.44 30.50
N GLY A 435 -0.12 -34.65 29.71
CA GLY A 435 1.25 -34.58 30.21
C GLY A 435 1.60 -33.19 30.72
N LYS A 436 2.61 -33.10 31.58
CA LYS A 436 3.15 -31.81 32.03
C LYS A 436 3.68 -31.04 30.81
N GLY A 437 3.28 -29.78 30.65
CA GLY A 437 3.65 -29.02 29.47
C GLY A 437 2.85 -27.74 29.26
N LEU A 438 3.18 -27.06 28.15
CA LEU A 438 2.47 -25.89 27.66
C LEU A 438 1.43 -26.32 26.62
N TYR A 439 0.24 -25.75 26.74
CA TYR A 439 -0.88 -25.98 25.83
C TYR A 439 -1.49 -24.65 25.42
N LEU A 440 -2.10 -24.61 24.23
CA LEU A 440 -2.86 -23.45 23.76
C LEU A 440 -4.36 -23.75 23.86
N LEU A 441 -5.08 -22.95 24.63
CA LEU A 441 -6.54 -22.96 24.63
C LEU A 441 -7.07 -21.97 23.61
N LYS A 442 -8.07 -22.40 22.85
CA LYS A 442 -8.93 -21.59 21.99
C LYS A 442 -10.37 -21.75 22.46
N ALA A 443 -11.04 -20.66 22.79
CA ALA A 443 -12.47 -20.63 23.10
C ALA A 443 -13.20 -19.79 22.05
N MET A 444 -14.36 -20.27 21.62
CA MET A 444 -15.20 -19.64 20.61
C MET A 444 -16.61 -19.49 21.18
N GLY A 445 -17.21 -18.34 20.97
CA GLY A 445 -18.60 -18.01 21.31
C GLY A 445 -19.28 -17.29 20.14
N ASN A 446 -20.44 -16.69 20.38
CA ASN A 446 -21.22 -16.06 19.31
C ASN A 446 -20.47 -14.87 18.67
N ASN A 447 -19.82 -14.04 19.49
CA ASN A 447 -19.07 -12.84 19.05
C ASN A 447 -17.65 -12.78 19.64
N ILE A 448 -17.12 -13.92 20.12
CA ILE A 448 -15.82 -13.96 20.80
C ILE A 448 -14.95 -15.12 20.31
N VAL A 449 -13.68 -14.83 20.05
CA VAL A 449 -12.63 -15.83 19.89
C VAL A 449 -11.51 -15.48 20.87
N PHE A 450 -11.24 -16.35 21.82
CA PHE A 450 -10.29 -16.12 22.91
C PHE A 450 -9.19 -17.17 22.88
N HIS A 451 -7.93 -16.72 23.04
CA HIS A 451 -6.78 -17.60 23.08
C HIS A 451 -5.97 -17.37 24.35
N GLN A 452 -5.58 -18.44 25.04
CA GLN A 452 -4.70 -18.34 26.20
C GLN A 452 -3.79 -19.56 26.34
N LYS A 453 -2.56 -19.33 26.78
CA LYS A 453 -1.62 -20.38 27.14
C LYS A 453 -2.00 -21.00 28.48
N ILE A 454 -2.05 -22.32 28.57
CA ILE A 454 -2.26 -23.06 29.83
C ILE A 454 -1.01 -23.89 30.13
N ILE A 455 -0.56 -23.85 31.37
CA ILE A 455 0.57 -24.65 31.86
C ILE A 455 0.03 -25.76 32.76
N ILE A 456 0.25 -27.02 32.40
CA ILE A 456 -0.05 -28.19 33.24
C ILE A 456 1.23 -28.64 33.94
N LYS A 457 1.22 -28.70 35.28
CA LYS A 457 2.40 -28.97 36.13
C LYS A 457 2.42 -30.33 36.81
#